data_AF-A0A2E7CYW7-F1
#
_entry.id   AF-A0A2E7CYW7-F1
#
_cell.length_a   1.000
_cell.length_b   1.000
_cell.length_c   1.000
_cell.angle_alpha   90.00
_cell.angle_beta   90.00
_cell.angle_gamma   90.00
#
_symmetry.space_group_name_H-M   'P 1'
#
loop_
_entity.id
_entity.type
_entity.pdbx_description
1 polymer ?
#
loop_
_entity_poly.entity_id
_entity_poly.type
_entity_poly.pdbx_seq_one_letter_code
_entity_poly.pdbx_strand_id
1 'polypeptide(L)'
;MALSEAEICAQLREVFPELREDLNDECFQAIHLQLSCLMRATQAAISDADRKFLQRAFAFADNSCRLGDPTVKNAIAVSFLEHLSFPDTKKRRRSWAFDMMTPLLQQEYREVMAYLNALHDRPS
;
A
#
# COMPACT_ATOMS: atom_id res chain seq x y z
N MET A 1 -14.17 10.25 14.89
CA MET A 1 -14.80 9.51 13.78
C MET A 1 -13.67 8.93 12.93
N ALA A 2 -13.83 7.72 12.41
CA ALA A 2 -12.86 7.14 11.48
C ALA A 2 -13.11 7.69 10.07
N LEU A 3 -12.06 7.77 9.25
CA LEU A 3 -12.13 8.21 7.86
C LEU A 3 -12.73 7.11 6.97
N SER A 4 -13.66 7.51 6.12
CA SER A 4 -14.29 6.68 5.09
C SER A 4 -13.41 6.50 3.86
N GLU A 5 -13.80 5.57 2.98
CA GLU A 5 -13.13 5.33 1.70
C GLU A 5 -13.04 6.61 0.84
N ALA A 6 -14.12 7.39 0.79
CA ALA A 6 -14.19 8.61 -0.01
C ALA A 6 -13.18 9.67 0.49
N GLU A 7 -13.05 9.83 1.80
CA GLU A 7 -12.10 10.75 2.42
C GLU A 7 -10.65 10.32 2.15
N ILE A 8 -10.36 9.02 2.23
CA ILE A 8 -9.01 8.48 1.94
C ILE A 8 -8.67 8.64 0.45
N CYS A 9 -9.60 8.35 -0.45
CA CYS A 9 -9.41 8.57 -1.88
C CYS A 9 -9.18 10.06 -2.22
N ALA A 10 -9.87 10.98 -1.53
CA ALA A 10 -9.64 12.41 -1.69
C ALA A 10 -8.22 12.80 -1.23
N GLN A 11 -7.81 12.36 -0.04
CA GLN A 11 -6.47 12.60 0.49
C GLN A 11 -5.38 12.01 -0.43
N LEU A 12 -5.61 10.82 -1.01
CA LEU A 12 -4.67 10.20 -1.94
C LEU A 12 -4.36 11.11 -3.14
N ARG A 13 -5.38 11.72 -3.75
CA ARG A 13 -5.23 12.64 -4.89
C ARG A 13 -4.57 13.97 -4.52
N GLU A 14 -4.68 14.38 -3.28
CA GLU A 14 -3.99 15.56 -2.75
C GLU A 14 -2.52 15.26 -2.45
N VAL A 15 -2.24 14.11 -1.83
CA VAL A 15 -0.90 13.70 -1.44
C VAL A 15 -0.07 13.29 -2.64
N PHE A 16 -0.66 12.69 -3.68
CA PHE A 16 0.04 12.22 -4.90
C PHE A 16 -0.52 12.88 -6.16
N PRO A 17 -0.31 14.20 -6.35
CA PRO A 17 -0.75 14.90 -7.55
C PRO A 17 -0.18 14.28 -8.85
N GLU A 18 1.01 13.66 -8.78
CA GLU A 18 1.64 12.97 -9.89
C GLU A 18 0.89 11.72 -10.39
N LEU A 19 -0.02 11.16 -9.58
CA LEU A 19 -0.85 10.00 -9.95
C LEU A 19 -2.26 10.39 -10.39
N ARG A 20 -2.58 11.69 -10.46
CA ARG A 20 -3.97 12.14 -10.66
C ARG A 20 -4.63 11.61 -11.92
N GLU A 21 -3.90 11.49 -13.03
CA GLU A 21 -4.47 10.95 -14.27
C GLU A 21 -4.92 9.50 -14.07
N ASP A 22 -4.06 8.66 -13.48
CA ASP A 22 -4.38 7.28 -13.17
C ASP A 22 -5.47 7.13 -12.08
N LEU A 23 -5.54 8.07 -11.14
CA LEU A 23 -6.52 8.05 -10.03
C LEU A 23 -7.90 8.59 -10.42
N ASN A 24 -7.98 9.42 -11.47
CA ASN A 24 -9.21 10.06 -11.94
C ASN A 24 -9.87 9.32 -13.11
N ASP A 25 -9.26 8.25 -13.61
CA ASP A 25 -9.93 7.37 -14.57
C ASP A 25 -11.24 6.87 -13.95
N GLU A 26 -12.36 7.10 -14.66
CA GLU A 26 -13.72 6.81 -14.19
C GLU A 26 -13.93 5.34 -13.82
N CYS A 27 -13.05 4.44 -14.29
CA CYS A 27 -13.04 3.04 -13.91
C CYS A 27 -12.52 2.80 -12.47
N PHE A 28 -11.81 3.75 -11.86
CA PHE A 28 -11.09 3.63 -10.59
C PHE A 28 -11.80 4.34 -9.41
N GLN A 29 -13.12 4.36 -9.36
CA GLN A 29 -13.83 5.01 -8.24
C GLN A 29 -13.78 4.22 -6.91
N ALA A 30 -13.46 2.92 -6.95
CA ALA A 30 -13.31 2.10 -5.75
C ALA A 30 -11.93 2.32 -5.09
N ILE A 31 -11.89 2.39 -3.76
CA ILE A 31 -10.64 2.56 -2.99
C ILE A 31 -9.60 1.50 -3.36
N HIS A 32 -10.02 0.25 -3.55
CA HIS A 32 -9.14 -0.86 -3.93
C HIS A 32 -8.38 -0.59 -5.23
N LEU A 33 -9.05 0.02 -6.22
CA LEU A 33 -8.47 0.34 -7.51
C LEU A 33 -7.49 1.52 -7.40
N GLN A 34 -7.82 2.54 -6.62
CA GLN A 34 -6.91 3.66 -6.36
C GLN A 34 -5.67 3.24 -5.56
N LEU A 35 -5.85 2.40 -4.55
CA LEU A 35 -4.74 1.83 -3.78
C LEU A 35 -3.88 0.90 -4.63
N SER A 36 -4.47 0.18 -5.60
CA SER A 36 -3.70 -0.59 -6.58
C SER A 36 -2.83 0.31 -7.46
N CYS A 37 -3.28 1.53 -7.80
CA CYS A 37 -2.46 2.51 -8.49
C CYS A 37 -1.28 2.97 -7.61
N LEU A 38 -1.55 3.37 -6.36
CA LEU A 38 -0.51 3.73 -5.40
C LEU A 38 0.49 2.58 -5.19
N MET A 39 0.01 1.33 -5.12
CA MET A 39 0.84 0.14 -4.96
C MET A 39 1.83 -0.02 -6.13
N ARG A 40 1.36 0.10 -7.37
CA ARG A 40 2.23 0.01 -8.56
C ARG A 40 3.30 1.10 -8.54
N ALA A 41 2.92 2.34 -8.23
CA ALA A 41 3.85 3.46 -8.10
C ALA A 41 4.88 3.21 -6.97
N THR A 42 4.43 2.68 -5.84
CA THR A 42 5.29 2.33 -4.70
C THR A 42 6.27 1.23 -5.08
N GLN A 43 5.83 0.19 -5.79
CA GLN A 43 6.69 -0.90 -6.23
C GLN A 43 7.73 -0.43 -7.27
N ALA A 44 7.37 0.53 -8.13
CA ALA A 44 8.30 1.20 -9.03
C ALA A 44 9.34 2.01 -8.23
N ALA A 45 8.91 2.82 -7.25
CA ALA A 45 9.80 3.57 -6.38
C ALA A 45 10.79 2.67 -5.60
N ILE A 46 10.38 1.48 -5.16
CA ILE A 46 11.28 0.46 -4.59
C ILE A 46 12.34 0.03 -5.61
N SER A 47 11.95 -0.16 -6.86
CA SER A 47 12.87 -0.58 -7.92
C SER A 47 13.86 0.50 -8.32
N ASP A 48 13.42 1.76 -8.32
CA ASP A 48 14.20 2.92 -8.74
C ASP A 48 14.93 3.61 -7.57
N ALA A 49 14.80 3.06 -6.37
CA ALA A 49 15.33 3.62 -5.13
C ALA A 49 14.85 5.06 -4.83
N ASP A 50 13.63 5.40 -5.26
CA ASP A 50 12.99 6.67 -4.92
C ASP A 50 12.47 6.65 -3.48
N ARG A 51 13.38 7.00 -2.58
CA ARG A 51 13.10 7.09 -1.14
C ARG A 51 12.09 8.17 -0.79
N LYS A 52 12.00 9.26 -1.57
CA LYS A 52 11.08 10.37 -1.28
C LYS A 52 9.65 9.95 -1.55
N PHE A 53 9.41 9.28 -2.68
CA PHE A 53 8.10 8.72 -2.97
C PHE A 53 7.72 7.66 -1.94
N LEU A 54 8.62 6.73 -1.62
CA LEU A 54 8.35 5.68 -0.63
C LEU A 54 7.99 6.23 0.75
N GLN A 55 8.70 7.25 1.21
CA GLN A 55 8.39 7.87 2.50
C GLN A 55 6.97 8.45 2.52
N ARG A 56 6.55 9.11 1.43
CA ARG A 56 5.17 9.63 1.29
C ARG A 56 4.15 8.50 1.23
N ALA A 57 4.41 7.46 0.45
CA ALA A 57 3.53 6.30 0.29
C ALA A 57 3.31 5.57 1.62
N PHE A 58 4.38 5.29 2.36
CA PHE A 58 4.27 4.63 3.66
C PHE A 58 3.67 5.53 4.74
N ALA A 59 3.96 6.84 4.74
CA ALA A 59 3.31 7.76 5.66
C ALA A 59 1.79 7.86 5.37
N PHE A 60 1.40 7.90 4.10
CA PHE A 60 0.00 7.87 3.70
C PHE A 60 -0.69 6.59 4.19
N ALA A 61 -0.13 5.42 3.87
CA ALA A 61 -0.71 4.14 4.26
C ALA A 61 -0.78 3.96 5.79
N ASP A 62 0.23 4.39 6.56
CA ASP A 62 0.21 4.36 8.02
C ASP A 62 -0.93 5.22 8.58
N ASN A 63 -1.07 6.45 8.08
CA ASN A 63 -2.16 7.34 8.47
C ASN A 63 -3.53 6.75 8.11
N SER A 64 -3.68 6.16 6.92
CA SER A 64 -4.90 5.47 6.51
C SER A 64 -5.24 4.29 7.42
N CYS A 65 -4.25 3.49 7.84
CA CYS A 65 -4.45 2.40 8.80
C CYS A 65 -4.87 2.89 10.19
N ARG A 66 -4.33 4.03 10.66
CA ARG A 66 -4.67 4.60 11.97
C ARG A 66 -6.05 5.24 12.00
N LEU A 67 -6.36 6.03 10.98
CA LEU A 67 -7.52 6.92 10.97
C LEU A 67 -8.71 6.31 10.22
N GLY A 68 -8.47 5.39 9.29
CA GLY A 68 -9.50 4.77 8.48
C GLY A 68 -10.41 3.82 9.24
N ASP A 69 -11.63 3.65 8.74
CA ASP A 69 -12.56 2.63 9.19
C ASP A 69 -12.08 1.21 8.82
N PRO A 70 -12.75 0.14 9.30
CA PRO A 70 -12.35 -1.23 8.98
C PRO A 70 -12.28 -1.53 7.48
N THR A 71 -13.11 -0.89 6.66
CA THR A 71 -13.11 -1.07 5.20
C THR A 71 -11.84 -0.49 4.59
N VAL A 72 -11.44 0.71 5.00
CA VAL A 72 -10.16 1.34 4.58
C VAL A 72 -8.98 0.46 4.97
N LYS A 73 -8.94 -0.02 6.22
CA LYS A 73 -7.83 -0.87 6.70
C LYS A 73 -7.71 -2.14 5.88
N ASN A 74 -8.84 -2.80 5.62
CA ASN A 74 -8.90 -3.96 4.75
C ASN A 74 -8.40 -3.63 3.33
N ALA A 75 -8.82 -2.50 2.76
CA ALA A 75 -8.38 -2.09 1.44
C ALA A 75 -6.85 -1.83 1.37
N ILE A 76 -6.26 -1.22 2.40
CA ILE A 76 -4.79 -1.08 2.49
C ILE A 76 -4.12 -2.45 2.58
N ALA A 77 -4.64 -3.35 3.41
CA ALA A 77 -4.10 -4.69 3.56
C ALA A 77 -4.07 -5.45 2.22
N VAL A 78 -5.22 -5.57 1.55
CA VAL A 78 -5.37 -6.43 0.37
C VAL A 78 -4.96 -5.78 -0.95
N SER A 79 -5.10 -4.46 -1.09
CA SER A 79 -4.83 -3.79 -2.37
C SER A 79 -3.51 -3.03 -2.40
N PHE A 80 -2.89 -2.81 -1.24
CA PHE A 80 -1.60 -2.14 -1.14
C PHE A 80 -0.52 -3.08 -0.60
N LEU A 81 -0.64 -3.52 0.65
CA LEU A 81 0.42 -4.28 1.33
C LEU A 81 0.65 -5.67 0.75
N GLU A 82 -0.43 -6.40 0.47
CA GLU A 82 -0.38 -7.76 -0.08
C GLU A 82 0.50 -7.89 -1.33
N HIS A 83 0.50 -6.86 -2.18
CA HIS A 83 1.18 -6.90 -3.46
C HIS A 83 2.59 -6.30 -3.45
N LEU A 84 3.05 -5.73 -2.33
CA LEU A 84 4.41 -5.20 -2.23
C LEU A 84 5.44 -6.31 -2.04
N SER A 85 6.49 -6.25 -2.85
CA SER A 85 7.57 -7.23 -2.90
C SER A 85 8.89 -6.61 -2.44
N PHE A 86 9.37 -7.10 -1.29
CA PHE A 86 10.64 -6.72 -0.67
C PHE A 86 11.82 -7.73 -0.80
N PRO A 87 11.69 -8.96 -1.35
CA PRO A 87 12.79 -9.90 -1.33
C PRO A 87 13.96 -9.42 -2.19
N ASP A 88 15.15 -9.56 -1.62
CA ASP A 88 16.40 -9.39 -2.33
C ASP A 88 16.55 -10.49 -3.37
N THR A 89 16.98 -10.10 -4.57
CA THR A 89 17.35 -11.03 -5.64
C THR A 89 18.83 -10.87 -5.94
N LYS A 90 19.42 -11.80 -6.69
CA LYS A 90 20.81 -11.67 -7.18
C LYS A 90 21.09 -10.34 -7.88
N LYS A 91 20.06 -9.66 -8.42
CA LYS A 91 20.18 -8.43 -9.20
C LYS A 91 19.69 -7.17 -8.47
N ARG A 92 18.92 -7.29 -7.39
CA ARG A 92 18.24 -6.15 -6.74
C ARG A 92 18.13 -6.37 -5.24
N ARG A 93 18.58 -5.39 -4.45
CA ARG A 93 18.33 -5.33 -3.01
C ARG A 93 17.13 -4.41 -2.75
N ARG A 94 16.08 -4.94 -2.11
CA ARG A 94 14.81 -4.28 -1.79
C ARG A 94 14.45 -4.37 -0.30
N SER A 95 15.19 -5.14 0.49
CA SER A 95 15.04 -5.24 1.94
C SER A 95 15.04 -3.87 2.63
N TRP A 96 15.87 -2.93 2.16
CA TRP A 96 15.90 -1.55 2.65
C TRP A 96 14.55 -0.82 2.60
N ALA A 97 13.67 -1.18 1.65
CA ALA A 97 12.37 -0.54 1.53
C ALA A 97 11.39 -1.04 2.61
N PHE A 98 11.56 -2.28 3.08
CA PHE A 98 10.81 -2.78 4.23
C PHE A 98 11.20 -2.03 5.50
N ASP A 99 12.49 -1.73 5.68
CA ASP A 99 12.99 -0.96 6.82
C ASP A 99 12.48 0.49 6.83
N MET A 100 12.03 1.01 5.69
CA MET A 100 11.42 2.34 5.58
C MET A 100 9.94 2.38 5.96
N MET A 101 9.27 1.23 6.05
CA MET A 101 7.89 1.18 6.56
C MET A 101 7.85 1.61 8.03
N THR A 102 6.74 2.20 8.43
CA THR A 102 6.49 2.47 9.85
C THR A 102 6.32 1.16 10.63
N PRO A 103 6.53 1.15 11.95
CA PRO A 103 6.35 -0.06 12.76
C PRO A 103 4.94 -0.67 12.63
N LEU A 104 3.91 0.17 12.51
CA LEU A 104 2.54 -0.28 12.28
C LEU A 104 2.42 -0.97 10.92
N LEU A 105 2.88 -0.35 9.83
CA LEU A 105 2.79 -0.97 8.51
C LEU A 105 3.62 -2.25 8.39
N GLN A 106 4.77 -2.34 9.06
CA GLN A 106 5.52 -3.59 9.13
C GLN A 106 4.72 -4.69 9.85
N GLN A 107 3.99 -4.35 10.90
CA GLN A 107 3.11 -5.29 11.58
C GLN A 107 1.97 -5.73 10.66
N GLU A 108 1.22 -4.80 10.08
CA GLU A 108 0.11 -5.08 9.15
C GLU A 108 0.57 -5.93 7.96
N TYR A 109 1.72 -5.61 7.37
CA TYR A 109 2.32 -6.41 6.29
C TYR A 109 2.60 -7.85 6.73
N ARG A 110 3.20 -8.04 7.91
CA ARG A 110 3.48 -9.38 8.44
C ARG A 110 2.20 -10.17 8.70
N GLU A 111 1.15 -9.52 9.20
CA GLU A 111 -0.15 -10.15 9.44
C GLU A 111 -0.80 -10.60 8.13
N VAL A 112 -0.79 -9.75 7.10
CA VAL A 112 -1.28 -10.09 5.75
C VAL A 112 -0.51 -11.26 5.16
N MET A 113 0.84 -11.23 5.21
CA MET A 113 1.66 -12.34 4.70
C MET A 113 1.44 -13.64 5.47
N ALA A 114 1.29 -13.58 6.80
CA ALA A 114 0.99 -14.75 7.62
C ALA A 114 -0.37 -15.36 7.27
N TYR A 115 -1.39 -14.53 7.06
CA TYR A 115 -2.71 -14.96 6.62
C TYR A 115 -2.66 -15.67 5.26
N LEU A 116 -1.99 -15.09 4.27
CA LEU A 116 -1.86 -15.67 2.92
C LEU A 116 -1.12 -17.01 2.93
N ASN A 117 -0.04 -17.11 3.71
CA ASN A 117 0.67 -18.39 3.89
C ASN A 117 -0.25 -19.46 4.50
N ALA A 118 -1.00 -19.09 5.54
CA ALA A 118 -1.96 -20.01 6.17
C ALA A 118 -3.12 -20.42 5.25
N LEU A 119 -3.47 -19.62 4.24
CA LEU A 119 -4.44 -20.00 3.21
C LEU A 119 -3.86 -21.00 2.21
N HIS A 120 -2.62 -20.79 1.77
CA HIS A 120 -1.94 -21.70 0.85
C HIS A 120 -1.65 -23.07 1.48
N ASP A 121 -1.42 -23.13 2.79
CA ASP A 121 -1.13 -24.38 3.51
C ASP A 121 -2.39 -25.22 3.84
N ARG A 122 -3.61 -24.74 3.52
CA ARG A 122 -4.84 -25.52 3.70
C ARG A 122 -4.96 -26.57 2.59
N PRO A 123 -5.13 -27.87 2.92
CA PRO A 123 -5.43 -28.87 1.91
C PRO A 123 -6.78 -28.53 1.26
N SER A 124 -6.78 -28.45 -0.07
CA SER A 124 -7.95 -28.27 -0.95
C SER A 124 -8.98 -29.37 -0.79
#